data_AF-A0A944AXQ8-F1
#
_entry.id   AF-A0A944AXQ8-F1
#
_cell.length_a   1.000
_cell.length_b   1.000
_cell.length_c   1.000
_cell.angle_alpha   90.00
_cell.angle_beta   90.00
_cell.angle_gamma   90.00
#
_symmetry.space_group_name_H-M   'P 1'
#
loop_
_entity.id
_entity.type
_entity.pdbx_description
1 polymer ?
#
loop_
_entity_poly.entity_id
_entity_poly.type
_entity_poly.pdbx_seq_one_letter_code
_entity_poly.pdbx_strand_id
1 'polypeptide(L)'
;MKRASGVIVFLILLIAALGAVFVLGYSPMHVPHDSVGVIVSKTSGVSEKPVEAGKFQWNWQLLIPTNAKIRSFSAKPYTYSKVKSGELPGAEIYSSLFNDKPSFKYSMTFNLELKCDSNEFVNLVKNSDISSDSDLKAKYESCAEEIVSKILDKIFTQFTNDDDIKLIDIEAVKNDIVKEYDGTFSVVSLNISDVKIPDVAVYKNARKMYSKHMSEIEAELEKLTSIQAKEISDNTKSISKLEKFGKVIKENPELAELLKSSKDLSDTLKTIYEYN
;
A
#
# COMPACT_ATOMS: atom_id res chain seq x y z
N MET A 1 -40.74 69.47 -23.43
CA MET A 1 -39.89 69.16 -22.25
C MET A 1 -40.41 68.01 -21.37
N LYS A 2 -41.72 67.88 -21.04
CA LYS A 2 -42.23 66.80 -20.16
C LYS A 2 -41.97 65.36 -20.64
N ARG A 3 -41.91 65.10 -21.96
CA ARG A 3 -41.60 63.76 -22.51
C ARG A 3 -40.14 63.34 -22.29
N ALA A 4 -39.20 64.29 -22.26
CA ALA A 4 -37.78 63.99 -22.05
C ALA A 4 -37.51 63.53 -20.61
N SER A 5 -38.20 64.10 -19.62
CA SER A 5 -38.08 63.70 -18.22
C SER A 5 -38.54 62.26 -17.95
N GLY A 6 -39.62 61.80 -18.61
CA GLY A 6 -40.09 60.41 -18.48
C GLY A 6 -39.12 59.38 -19.08
N VAL A 7 -38.51 59.71 -20.23
CA VAL A 7 -37.49 58.86 -20.87
C VAL A 7 -36.24 58.75 -20.01
N ILE A 8 -35.79 59.84 -19.39
CA ILE A 8 -34.62 59.84 -18.51
C ILE A 8 -34.88 58.98 -17.27
N VAL A 9 -36.04 59.11 -16.62
CA VAL A 9 -36.39 58.29 -15.44
C VAL A 9 -36.48 56.80 -15.79
N PHE A 10 -37.07 56.47 -16.95
CA PHE A 10 -37.11 55.10 -17.44
C PHE A 10 -35.71 54.55 -17.72
N LEU A 11 -34.83 55.34 -18.34
CA LEU A 11 -33.44 54.94 -18.61
C LEU A 11 -32.67 54.66 -17.31
N ILE A 12 -32.85 55.50 -16.29
CA ILE A 12 -32.23 55.31 -14.97
C ILE A 12 -32.73 54.01 -14.32
N LEU A 13 -34.04 53.75 -14.35
CA LEU A 13 -34.61 52.51 -13.82
C LEU A 13 -34.10 51.27 -14.57
N LEU A 14 -33.98 51.36 -15.89
CA LEU A 14 -33.44 50.27 -16.71
C LEU A 14 -31.98 49.98 -16.36
N ILE A 15 -31.15 51.01 -16.22
CA ILE A 15 -29.75 50.87 -15.82
C ILE A 15 -29.64 50.26 -14.42
N ALA A 16 -30.48 50.70 -13.48
CA ALA A 16 -30.51 50.16 -12.12
C ALA A 16 -30.90 48.66 -12.12
N ALA A 17 -31.91 48.27 -12.90
CA ALA A 17 -32.33 46.88 -13.03
C ALA A 17 -31.23 46.00 -13.66
N LEU A 18 -30.59 46.47 -14.73
CA LEU A 18 -29.47 45.77 -15.38
C LEU A 18 -28.28 45.63 -14.41
N GLY A 19 -27.96 46.68 -13.65
CA GLY A 19 -26.93 46.65 -12.61
C GLY A 19 -27.25 45.61 -11.53
N ALA A 20 -28.50 45.55 -11.06
CA ALA A 20 -28.92 44.56 -10.06
C ALA A 20 -28.79 43.12 -10.57
N VAL A 21 -29.25 42.84 -11.80
CA VAL A 21 -29.09 41.51 -12.44
C VAL A 21 -27.62 41.16 -12.61
N PHE A 22 -26.80 42.14 -12.98
CA PHE A 22 -25.36 41.93 -13.13
C PHE A 22 -24.71 41.55 -11.79
N VAL A 23 -24.98 42.29 -10.71
CA VAL A 23 -24.44 42.03 -9.37
C VAL A 23 -24.87 40.64 -8.86
N LEU A 24 -26.14 40.27 -9.04
CA LEU A 24 -26.64 38.97 -8.61
C LEU A 24 -26.01 37.80 -9.38
N GLY A 25 -25.77 37.95 -10.68
CA GLY A 25 -25.14 36.91 -11.50
C GLY A 25 -23.61 36.90 -11.43
N TYR A 26 -22.98 37.93 -10.85
CA TYR A 26 -21.53 38.03 -10.72
C TYR A 26 -21.02 37.09 -9.62
N SER A 27 -20.60 35.89 -10.02
CA SER A 27 -20.21 34.82 -9.10
C SER A 27 -18.95 35.08 -8.27
N PRO A 28 -17.89 35.74 -8.75
CA PRO A 28 -16.65 35.94 -7.99
C PRO A 28 -16.83 36.75 -6.71
N MET A 29 -17.83 37.62 -6.64
CA MET A 29 -18.14 38.40 -5.44
C MET A 29 -18.58 37.53 -4.25
N HIS A 30 -19.07 36.33 -4.53
CA HIS A 30 -19.58 35.40 -3.52
C HIS A 30 -18.52 34.38 -3.05
N VAL A 31 -17.30 34.44 -3.60
CA VAL A 31 -16.20 33.53 -3.25
C VAL A 31 -15.19 34.30 -2.37
N PRO A 32 -14.84 33.80 -1.19
CA PRO A 32 -13.80 34.40 -0.36
C PRO A 32 -12.45 34.49 -1.08
N HIS A 33 -11.61 35.42 -0.66
CA HIS A 33 -10.21 35.46 -1.08
C HIS A 33 -9.51 34.14 -0.72
N ASP A 34 -8.60 33.68 -1.57
CA ASP A 34 -7.87 32.40 -1.46
C ASP A 34 -8.77 31.15 -1.45
N SER A 35 -9.96 31.23 -2.04
CA SER A 35 -10.87 30.09 -2.19
C SER A 35 -11.28 29.87 -3.65
N VAL A 36 -11.61 28.62 -3.96
CA VAL A 36 -12.21 28.23 -5.24
C VAL A 36 -13.68 27.91 -5.00
N GLY A 37 -14.56 28.57 -5.75
CA GLY A 37 -15.99 28.32 -5.73
C GLY A 37 -16.39 27.28 -6.78
N VAL A 38 -17.17 26.29 -6.39
CA VAL A 38 -17.82 25.35 -7.31
C VAL A 38 -19.32 25.61 -7.28
N ILE A 39 -19.89 25.94 -8.44
CA ILE A 39 -21.33 26.17 -8.57
C ILE A 39 -22.04 24.82 -8.69
N VAL A 40 -22.96 24.57 -7.78
CA VAL A 40 -23.85 23.41 -7.79
C VAL A 40 -25.28 23.91 -8.00
N SER A 41 -25.90 23.49 -9.09
CA SER A 41 -27.24 23.89 -9.52
C SER A 41 -28.19 22.71 -9.59
N LYS A 42 -29.48 22.94 -9.29
CA LYS A 42 -30.51 21.90 -9.40
C LYS A 42 -30.84 21.56 -10.85
N THR A 43 -30.78 22.55 -11.75
CA THR A 43 -31.19 22.42 -13.17
C THR A 43 -30.09 21.90 -14.09
N SER A 44 -28.83 22.18 -13.78
CA SER A 44 -27.68 21.90 -14.66
C SER A 44 -26.56 21.12 -13.97
N GLY A 45 -26.76 20.69 -12.71
CA GLY A 45 -25.75 19.97 -11.94
C GLY A 45 -24.57 20.85 -11.55
N VAL A 46 -23.37 20.29 -11.57
CA VAL A 46 -22.10 20.94 -11.20
C VAL A 46 -21.52 21.68 -12.41
N SER A 47 -21.14 22.95 -12.23
CA SER A 47 -20.49 23.77 -13.26
C SER A 47 -19.14 23.18 -13.68
N GLU A 48 -18.86 23.15 -14.98
CA GLU A 48 -17.60 22.65 -15.54
C GLU A 48 -16.39 23.53 -15.18
N LYS A 49 -16.61 24.84 -14.95
CA LYS A 49 -15.55 25.79 -14.64
C LYS A 49 -15.60 26.19 -13.16
N PRO A 50 -14.45 26.18 -12.47
CA PRO A 50 -14.36 26.75 -11.13
C PRO A 50 -14.51 28.27 -11.17
N VAL A 51 -15.05 28.83 -10.10
CA VAL A 51 -15.13 30.27 -9.84
C VAL A 51 -13.93 30.67 -9.01
N GLU A 52 -13.03 31.46 -9.59
CA GLU A 52 -11.85 31.97 -8.89
C GLU A 52 -12.03 33.45 -8.53
N ALA A 53 -11.50 33.84 -7.38
CA ALA A 53 -11.44 35.25 -6.99
C ALA A 53 -10.61 36.06 -8.00
N GLY A 54 -11.15 37.18 -8.47
CA GLY A 54 -10.46 38.09 -9.40
C GLY A 54 -10.61 37.77 -10.89
N LYS A 55 -11.18 36.61 -11.26
CA LYS A 55 -11.53 36.31 -12.66
C LYS A 55 -12.99 36.68 -12.93
N PHE A 56 -13.26 37.41 -14.00
CA PHE A 56 -14.63 37.73 -14.37
C PHE A 56 -15.39 36.47 -14.79
N GLN A 57 -16.50 36.21 -14.10
CA GLN A 57 -17.42 35.14 -14.47
C GLN A 57 -18.85 35.56 -14.08
N TRP A 58 -19.78 35.34 -15.01
CA TRP A 58 -21.19 35.66 -14.80
C TRP A 58 -22.02 34.41 -15.05
N ASN A 59 -22.81 34.02 -14.06
CA ASN A 59 -23.56 32.77 -14.06
C ASN A 59 -25.05 33.05 -13.83
N TRP A 60 -25.85 32.89 -14.88
CA TRP A 60 -27.29 33.13 -14.85
C TRP A 60 -28.01 32.25 -13.82
N GLN A 61 -27.46 31.07 -13.48
CA GLN A 61 -28.04 30.12 -12.54
C GLN A 61 -28.20 30.71 -11.12
N LEU A 62 -27.38 31.70 -10.76
CA LEU A 62 -27.44 32.40 -9.47
C LEU A 62 -28.58 33.42 -9.40
N LEU A 63 -29.16 33.82 -10.54
CA LEU A 63 -30.29 34.76 -10.58
C LEU A 63 -31.59 34.16 -10.07
N ILE A 64 -31.74 32.82 -10.16
CA ILE A 64 -32.94 32.12 -9.72
C ILE A 64 -32.75 31.76 -8.24
N PRO A 65 -33.57 32.33 -7.32
CA PRO A 65 -33.44 32.04 -5.90
C PRO A 65 -33.49 30.53 -5.63
N THR A 66 -32.59 30.04 -4.78
CA THR A 66 -32.48 28.62 -4.37
C THR A 66 -32.09 27.61 -5.47
N ASN A 67 -31.89 28.04 -6.72
CA ASN A 67 -31.54 27.15 -7.83
C ASN A 67 -30.08 26.70 -7.78
N ALA A 68 -29.16 27.62 -7.48
CA ALA A 68 -27.73 27.36 -7.42
C ALA A 68 -27.12 27.82 -6.10
N LYS A 69 -26.09 27.10 -5.66
CA LYS A 69 -25.25 27.46 -4.51
C LYS A 69 -23.79 27.37 -4.92
N ILE A 70 -22.99 28.31 -4.45
CA ILE A 70 -21.53 28.25 -4.58
C ILE A 70 -21.00 27.55 -3.34
N ARG A 71 -20.31 26.43 -3.54
CA ARG A 71 -19.51 25.77 -2.51
C ARG A 71 -18.10 26.30 -2.61
N SER A 72 -17.64 27.02 -1.60
CA SER A 72 -16.28 27.57 -1.57
C SER A 72 -15.37 26.61 -0.82
N PHE A 73 -14.22 26.34 -1.40
CA PHE A 73 -13.18 25.49 -0.83
C PHE A 73 -11.88 26.27 -0.72
N SER A 74 -11.13 26.06 0.36
CA SER A 74 -9.82 26.69 0.52
C SER A 74 -8.85 26.27 -0.59
N ALA A 75 -8.28 27.24 -1.30
CA ALA A 75 -7.25 27.03 -2.32
C ALA A 75 -5.83 27.01 -1.73
N LYS A 76 -5.71 27.20 -0.41
CA LYS A 76 -4.43 27.20 0.29
C LYS A 76 -3.85 25.78 0.32
N PRO A 77 -2.52 25.64 0.22
CA PRO A 77 -1.90 24.35 0.42
C PRO A 77 -2.27 23.77 1.78
N TYR A 78 -2.59 22.48 1.81
CA TYR A 78 -2.88 21.73 3.00
C TYR A 78 -1.59 21.16 3.58
N THR A 79 -1.26 21.53 4.82
CA THR A 79 -0.11 21.00 5.53
C THR A 79 -0.51 19.78 6.36
N TYR A 80 0.12 18.65 6.06
CA TYR A 80 0.02 17.41 6.80
C TYR A 80 1.34 17.17 7.55
N SER A 81 1.26 17.01 8.87
CA SER A 81 2.41 16.64 9.69
C SER A 81 2.05 15.43 10.55
N LYS A 82 2.79 14.32 10.41
CA LYS A 82 2.56 13.11 11.21
C LYS A 82 3.87 12.40 11.51
N VAL A 83 4.00 11.97 12.76
CA VAL A 83 5.06 11.07 13.20
C VAL A 83 4.62 9.65 12.94
N LYS A 84 5.45 8.87 12.23
CA LYS A 84 5.28 7.43 12.06
C LYS A 84 6.40 6.73 12.80
N SER A 85 6.01 5.87 13.74
CA SER A 85 6.93 5.07 14.53
C SER A 85 6.48 3.62 14.53
N GLY A 86 7.43 2.70 14.57
CA GLY A 86 7.16 1.28 14.60
C GLY A 86 8.43 0.47 14.76
N GLU A 87 8.34 -0.81 14.45
CA GLU A 87 9.46 -1.74 14.46
C GLU A 87 9.74 -2.23 13.05
N LEU A 88 11.00 -2.49 12.72
CA LEU A 88 11.35 -3.10 11.44
C LEU A 88 10.74 -4.52 11.34
N PRO A 89 10.49 -5.02 10.12
CA PRO A 89 10.00 -6.38 9.93
C PRO A 89 10.87 -7.42 10.66
N GLY A 90 10.26 -8.31 11.44
CA GLY A 90 11.00 -9.33 12.18
C GLY A 90 11.88 -8.79 13.32
N ALA A 91 11.73 -7.52 13.73
CA ALA A 91 12.50 -6.91 14.82
C ALA A 91 12.56 -7.75 16.09
N GLU A 92 11.42 -8.27 16.55
CA GLU A 92 11.34 -9.11 17.75
C GLU A 92 12.16 -10.39 17.59
N ILE A 93 12.01 -11.09 16.47
CA ILE A 93 12.72 -12.34 16.18
C ILE A 93 14.24 -12.07 16.09
N TYR A 94 14.63 -11.05 15.33
CA TYR A 94 16.03 -10.74 15.08
C TYR A 94 16.73 -10.22 16.33
N SER A 95 16.06 -9.43 17.16
CA SER A 95 16.64 -8.91 18.41
C SER A 95 16.89 -10.03 19.43
N SER A 96 16.06 -11.09 19.42
CA SER A 96 16.21 -12.25 20.32
C SER A 96 17.48 -13.07 20.06
N LEU A 97 18.08 -12.96 18.86
CA LEU A 97 19.31 -13.66 18.50
C LEU A 97 20.57 -13.05 19.13
N PHE A 98 20.47 -11.84 19.70
CA PHE A 98 21.62 -11.14 20.29
C PHE A 98 21.43 -11.00 21.79
N ASN A 99 22.53 -11.23 22.54
CA ASN A 99 22.54 -11.03 24.00
C ASN A 99 22.23 -9.58 24.40
N ASP A 100 22.70 -8.61 23.61
CA ASP A 100 22.52 -7.18 23.88
C ASP A 100 21.14 -6.63 23.44
N LYS A 101 20.28 -7.49 22.85
CA LYS A 101 18.91 -7.15 22.42
C LYS A 101 18.80 -5.79 21.69
N PRO A 102 19.43 -5.64 20.51
CA PRO A 102 19.40 -4.40 19.76
C PRO A 102 17.95 -4.00 19.43
N SER A 103 17.64 -2.72 19.62
CA SER A 103 16.31 -2.20 19.30
C SER A 103 16.21 -1.86 17.80
N PHE A 104 15.36 -2.57 17.06
CA PHE A 104 15.09 -2.28 15.66
C PHE A 104 13.85 -1.38 15.47
N LYS A 105 13.77 -0.32 16.28
CA LYS A 105 12.66 0.65 16.26
C LYS A 105 12.98 1.80 15.33
N TYR A 106 11.99 2.25 14.56
CA TYR A 106 12.09 3.43 13.72
C TYR A 106 11.10 4.51 14.16
N SER A 107 11.45 5.77 13.92
CA SER A 107 10.58 6.94 14.05
C SER A 107 10.97 7.97 13.00
N MET A 108 10.00 8.50 12.28
CA MET A 108 10.20 9.51 11.25
C MET A 108 9.05 10.52 11.29
N THR A 109 9.35 11.80 11.14
CA THR A 109 8.36 12.87 11.04
C THR A 109 8.18 13.25 9.59
N PHE A 110 6.96 13.09 9.06
CA PHE A 110 6.61 13.46 7.71
C PHE A 110 5.90 14.80 7.71
N ASN A 111 6.43 15.75 6.95
CA ASN A 111 5.81 17.04 6.67
C ASN A 111 5.53 17.12 5.18
N LEU A 112 4.26 17.08 4.80
CA LEU A 112 3.79 17.08 3.43
C LEU A 112 2.88 18.29 3.21
N GLU A 113 3.06 18.95 2.09
CA GLU A 113 2.21 20.04 1.65
C GLU A 113 1.56 19.66 0.33
N LEU A 114 0.23 19.57 0.34
CA LEU A 114 -0.59 19.20 -0.81
C LEU A 114 -1.37 20.39 -1.32
N LYS A 115 -1.52 20.50 -2.63
CA LYS A 115 -2.33 21.53 -3.27
C LYS A 115 -3.27 20.91 -4.29
N CYS A 116 -4.53 21.30 -4.23
CA CYS A 116 -5.51 20.97 -5.26
C CYS A 116 -5.54 22.05 -6.33
N ASP A 117 -5.53 21.63 -7.59
CA ASP A 117 -5.74 22.54 -8.71
C ASP A 117 -7.20 22.96 -8.82
N SER A 118 -7.43 24.19 -9.29
CA SER A 118 -8.77 24.79 -9.34
C SER A 118 -9.78 23.94 -10.14
N ASN A 119 -9.33 23.25 -11.19
CA ASN A 119 -10.19 22.38 -12.00
C ASN A 119 -10.54 21.06 -11.30
N GLU A 120 -9.64 20.52 -10.47
CA GLU A 120 -9.88 19.26 -9.77
C GLU A 120 -10.95 19.39 -8.67
N PHE A 121 -11.12 20.59 -8.09
CA PHE A 121 -12.26 20.86 -7.21
C PHE A 121 -13.62 20.59 -7.89
N VAL A 122 -13.73 20.90 -9.18
CA VAL A 122 -14.97 20.63 -9.93
C VAL A 122 -15.20 19.12 -10.05
N ASN A 123 -14.16 18.36 -10.40
CA ASN A 123 -14.22 16.91 -10.54
C ASN A 123 -14.59 16.24 -9.21
N LEU A 124 -13.94 16.65 -8.12
CA LEU A 124 -14.20 16.13 -6.78
C LEU A 124 -15.64 16.38 -6.33
N VAL A 125 -16.19 17.57 -6.58
CA VAL A 125 -17.60 17.86 -6.25
C VAL A 125 -18.55 17.08 -7.17
N LYS A 126 -18.22 16.95 -8.46
CA LYS A 126 -19.04 16.24 -9.45
C LYS A 126 -19.14 14.75 -9.15
N ASN A 127 -18.05 14.14 -8.70
CA ASN A 127 -18.00 12.75 -8.27
C ASN A 127 -18.58 12.52 -6.87
N SER A 128 -19.05 13.59 -6.20
CA SER A 128 -19.53 13.57 -4.81
C SER A 128 -18.46 13.14 -3.79
N ASP A 129 -17.18 13.28 -4.14
CA ASP A 129 -16.06 12.99 -3.25
C ASP A 129 -15.95 14.03 -2.13
N ILE A 130 -16.33 15.28 -2.41
CA ILE A 130 -16.32 16.38 -1.44
C ILE A 130 -17.64 17.16 -1.47
N SER A 131 -18.18 17.48 -0.30
CA SER A 131 -19.33 18.39 -0.18
C SER A 131 -19.08 19.56 0.79
N SER A 132 -18.06 19.44 1.62
CA SER A 132 -17.65 20.43 2.62
C SER A 132 -16.12 20.52 2.72
N ASP A 133 -15.63 21.56 3.38
CA ASP A 133 -14.20 21.69 3.71
C ASP A 133 -13.70 20.55 4.61
N SER A 134 -14.57 19.96 5.43
CA SER A 134 -14.22 18.80 6.25
C SER A 134 -13.94 17.56 5.40
N ASP A 135 -14.74 17.35 4.34
CA ASP A 135 -14.55 16.23 3.42
C ASP A 135 -13.27 16.41 2.61
N LEU A 136 -13.00 17.65 2.17
CA LEU A 136 -11.77 18.01 1.50
C LEU A 136 -10.55 17.72 2.38
N LYS A 137 -10.60 18.11 3.66
CA LYS A 137 -9.54 17.83 4.62
C LYS A 137 -9.32 16.33 4.79
N ALA A 138 -10.40 15.55 4.96
CA ALA A 138 -10.30 14.09 5.07
C ALA A 138 -9.69 13.45 3.81
N LYS A 139 -10.01 13.98 2.62
CA LYS A 139 -9.43 13.52 1.36
C LYS A 139 -7.93 13.84 1.27
N TYR A 140 -7.52 15.04 1.67
CA TYR A 140 -6.10 15.39 1.77
C TYR A 140 -5.36 14.48 2.75
N GLU A 141 -5.93 14.20 3.92
CA GLU A 141 -5.33 13.30 4.92
C GLU A 141 -5.17 11.88 4.37
N SER A 142 -6.17 11.36 3.68
CA SER A 142 -6.11 10.03 3.06
C SER A 142 -5.03 9.95 1.99
N CYS A 143 -4.93 10.95 1.10
CA CYS A 143 -3.87 10.99 0.08
C CYS A 143 -2.47 11.15 0.72
N ALA A 144 -2.35 11.97 1.76
CA ALA A 144 -1.10 12.13 2.49
C ALA A 144 -0.66 10.82 3.15
N GLU A 145 -1.59 10.06 3.74
CA GLU A 145 -1.31 8.76 4.33
C GLU A 145 -0.88 7.72 3.30
N GLU A 146 -1.47 7.73 2.10
CA GLU A 146 -1.06 6.87 1.00
C GLU A 146 0.39 7.16 0.58
N ILE A 147 0.75 8.44 0.39
CA ILE A 147 2.11 8.85 0.04
C ILE A 147 3.10 8.42 1.13
N VAL A 148 2.79 8.68 2.40
CA VAL A 148 3.66 8.29 3.52
C VAL A 148 3.83 6.78 3.58
N SER A 149 2.77 6.00 3.34
CA SER A 149 2.85 4.54 3.34
C SER A 149 3.73 4.02 2.20
N LYS A 150 3.58 4.57 0.98
CA LYS A 150 4.45 4.23 -0.16
C LYS A 150 5.92 4.55 0.10
N ILE A 151 6.21 5.68 0.76
CA ILE A 151 7.59 6.03 1.15
C ILE A 151 8.14 5.00 2.14
N LEU A 152 7.38 4.66 3.18
CA LEU A 152 7.80 3.67 4.17
C LEU A 152 8.05 2.29 3.55
N ASP A 153 7.15 1.85 2.66
CA ASP A 153 7.31 0.57 1.95
C ASP A 153 8.56 0.57 1.06
N LYS A 154 8.83 1.68 0.35
CA LYS A 154 10.04 1.82 -0.46
C LYS A 154 11.32 1.84 0.38
N ILE A 155 11.27 2.45 1.57
CA ILE A 155 12.37 2.39 2.54
C ILE A 155 12.57 0.93 3.01
N PHE A 156 11.50 0.24 3.42
CA PHE A 156 11.60 -1.14 3.95
C PHE A 156 11.98 -2.19 2.89
N THR A 157 11.60 -1.98 1.63
CA THR A 157 12.07 -2.83 0.53
C THR A 157 13.57 -2.67 0.29
N GLN A 158 14.15 -1.48 0.45
CA GLN A 158 15.61 -1.28 0.41
C GLN A 158 16.32 -1.97 1.58
N PHE A 159 15.69 -2.02 2.76
CA PHE A 159 16.20 -2.84 3.88
C PHE A 159 16.22 -4.34 3.57
N THR A 160 15.28 -4.81 2.75
CA THR A 160 15.00 -6.22 2.55
C THR A 160 15.67 -6.82 1.31
N ASN A 161 15.84 -6.04 0.25
CA ASN A 161 16.29 -6.58 -1.04
C ASN A 161 17.78 -6.33 -1.34
N ASP A 162 18.40 -5.30 -0.76
CA ASP A 162 19.80 -4.99 -1.08
C ASP A 162 20.74 -5.78 -0.16
N ASP A 163 21.54 -6.69 -0.74
CA ASP A 163 22.57 -7.42 -0.02
C ASP A 163 23.79 -6.54 0.29
N ASP A 164 23.97 -5.43 -0.43
CA ASP A 164 25.00 -4.43 -0.17
C ASP A 164 24.60 -3.56 1.03
N ILE A 165 25.57 -3.25 1.89
CA ILE A 165 25.40 -2.25 2.97
C ILE A 165 25.50 -0.86 2.33
N LYS A 166 24.49 -0.47 1.56
CA LYS A 166 24.34 0.92 1.10
C LYS A 166 23.58 1.71 2.14
N LEU A 167 24.02 2.96 2.35
CA LEU A 167 23.21 3.93 3.08
C LEU A 167 21.89 4.13 2.32
N ILE A 168 20.80 4.14 3.07
CA ILE A 168 19.47 4.43 2.52
C ILE A 168 19.44 5.92 2.18
N ASP A 169 19.32 6.22 0.89
CA ASP A 169 19.14 7.58 0.41
C ASP A 169 17.65 7.95 0.47
N ILE A 170 17.26 8.52 1.61
CA ILE A 170 15.90 8.98 1.88
C ILE A 170 15.48 10.08 0.88
N GLU A 171 16.43 10.89 0.41
CA GLU A 171 16.18 11.98 -0.53
C GLU A 171 15.84 11.42 -1.93
N ALA A 172 16.55 10.38 -2.37
CA ALA A 172 16.26 9.67 -3.62
C ALA A 172 14.87 9.02 -3.57
N VAL A 173 14.54 8.33 -2.47
CA VAL A 173 13.21 7.69 -2.29
C VAL A 173 12.10 8.74 -2.37
N LYS A 174 12.26 9.87 -1.68
CA LYS A 174 11.36 11.02 -1.75
C LYS A 174 11.16 11.49 -3.19
N ASN A 175 12.25 11.73 -3.92
CA ASN A 175 12.19 12.30 -5.26
C ASN A 175 11.52 11.35 -6.26
N ASP A 176 11.74 10.05 -6.12
CA ASP A 176 11.08 9.06 -6.97
C ASP A 176 9.57 9.05 -6.73
N ILE A 177 9.13 9.03 -5.46
CA ILE A 177 7.71 9.00 -5.13
C ILE A 177 7.01 10.28 -5.60
N VAL A 178 7.65 11.44 -5.46
CA VAL A 178 7.09 12.72 -5.95
C VAL A 178 6.96 12.72 -7.48
N LYS A 179 7.89 12.10 -8.21
CA LYS A 179 7.83 11.99 -9.68
C LYS A 179 6.78 10.99 -10.16
N GLU A 180 6.61 9.89 -9.44
CA GLU A 180 5.68 8.82 -9.78
C GLU A 180 4.23 9.14 -9.36
N TYR A 181 4.06 10.10 -8.45
CA TYR A 181 2.75 10.48 -7.94
C TYR A 181 1.95 11.31 -8.97
N ASP A 182 1.07 10.62 -9.69
CA ASP A 182 0.02 11.22 -10.52
C ASP A 182 -1.33 11.14 -9.78
N GLY A 183 -1.42 11.89 -8.67
CA GLY A 183 -2.61 11.91 -7.82
C GLY A 183 -3.51 13.12 -8.09
N THR A 184 -4.71 13.10 -7.49
CA THR A 184 -5.68 14.22 -7.57
C THR A 184 -5.15 15.54 -6.98
N PHE A 185 -4.15 15.47 -6.11
CA PHE A 185 -3.50 16.63 -5.52
C PHE A 185 -2.05 16.71 -5.98
N SER A 186 -1.56 17.92 -6.20
CA SER A 186 -0.14 18.15 -6.46
C SER A 186 0.64 18.22 -5.15
N VAL A 187 1.80 17.55 -5.10
CA VAL A 187 2.74 17.67 -3.97
C VAL A 187 3.57 18.94 -4.14
N VAL A 188 3.38 19.91 -3.23
CA VAL A 188 4.15 21.17 -3.23
C VAL A 188 5.49 20.97 -2.55
N SER A 189 5.46 20.34 -1.38
CA SER A 189 6.67 20.06 -0.61
C SER A 189 6.52 18.76 0.18
N LEU A 190 7.62 18.01 0.26
CA LEU A 190 7.74 16.83 1.12
C LEU A 190 9.06 16.95 1.88
N ASN A 191 8.99 16.92 3.21
CA ASN A 191 10.15 16.92 4.08
C ASN A 191 10.03 15.80 5.11
N ILE A 192 11.12 15.08 5.32
CA ILE A 192 11.21 14.01 6.32
C ILE A 192 12.25 14.46 7.34
N SER A 193 11.81 14.71 8.57
CA SER A 193 12.67 15.15 9.67
C SER A 193 12.70 14.11 10.79
N ASP A 194 13.60 14.30 11.75
CA ASP A 194 13.70 13.48 12.97
C ASP A 194 13.83 11.98 12.68
N VAL A 195 14.57 11.64 11.62
CA VAL A 195 14.78 10.28 11.17
C VAL A 195 15.60 9.53 12.21
N LYS A 196 14.93 8.66 12.97
CA LYS A 196 15.53 7.69 13.87
C LYS A 196 15.32 6.32 13.28
N ILE A 197 16.38 5.74 12.76
CA ILE A 197 16.39 4.42 12.13
C ILE A 197 17.50 3.61 12.81
N PRO A 198 17.26 2.31 13.09
CA PRO A 198 18.29 1.47 13.69
C PRO A 198 19.43 1.21 12.70
N ASP A 199 20.57 0.77 13.20
CA ASP A 199 21.73 0.47 12.36
C ASP A 199 21.38 -0.58 11.29
N VAL A 200 21.48 -0.15 10.03
CA VAL A 200 21.13 -0.95 8.84
C VAL A 200 22.02 -2.20 8.75
N ALA A 201 23.31 -2.08 9.08
CA ALA A 201 24.25 -3.19 9.02
C ALA A 201 23.92 -4.23 10.09
N VAL A 202 23.61 -3.78 11.32
CA VAL A 202 23.20 -4.67 12.42
C VAL A 202 21.93 -5.43 12.06
N TYR A 203 20.92 -4.75 11.52
CA TYR A 203 19.66 -5.39 11.11
C TYR A 203 19.87 -6.40 9.97
N LYS A 204 20.65 -6.06 8.94
CA LYS A 204 20.95 -6.98 7.83
C LYS A 204 21.70 -8.22 8.32
N ASN A 205 22.67 -8.05 9.22
CA ASN A 205 23.41 -9.16 9.80
C ASN A 205 22.51 -10.09 10.61
N ALA A 206 21.62 -9.52 11.43
CA ALA A 206 20.64 -10.27 12.21
C ALA A 206 19.74 -11.13 11.31
N ARG A 207 19.22 -10.55 10.23
CA ARG A 207 18.41 -11.28 9.25
C ARG A 207 19.20 -12.38 8.54
N LYS A 208 20.45 -12.11 8.12
CA LYS A 208 21.31 -13.13 7.50
C LYS A 208 21.58 -14.31 8.45
N MET A 209 21.87 -14.03 9.72
CA MET A 209 22.05 -15.07 10.74
C MET A 209 20.78 -15.90 10.93
N TYR A 210 19.62 -15.25 11.01
CA TYR A 210 18.34 -15.94 11.12
C TYR A 210 18.07 -16.85 9.91
N SER A 211 18.21 -16.33 8.68
CA SER A 211 18.01 -17.10 7.45
C SER A 211 18.97 -18.28 7.36
N LYS A 212 20.23 -18.10 7.75
CA LYS A 212 21.21 -19.19 7.81
C LYS A 212 20.81 -20.26 8.82
N HIS A 213 20.41 -19.86 10.03
CA HIS A 213 19.96 -20.78 11.06
C HIS A 213 18.73 -21.58 10.64
N MET A 214 17.75 -20.94 9.98
CA MET A 214 16.57 -21.64 9.46
C MET A 214 16.95 -22.65 8.37
N SER A 215 17.86 -22.30 7.46
CA SER A 215 18.34 -23.21 6.42
C SER A 215 19.09 -24.41 7.00
N GLU A 216 19.85 -24.23 8.10
CA GLU A 216 20.52 -25.32 8.81
C GLU A 216 19.50 -26.27 9.46
N ILE A 217 18.44 -25.74 10.09
CA ILE A 217 17.34 -26.54 10.65
C ILE A 217 16.63 -27.32 9.55
N GLU A 218 16.28 -26.68 8.43
CA GLU A 218 15.63 -27.34 7.30
C GLU A 218 16.49 -28.49 6.75
N ALA A 219 17.79 -28.26 6.56
CA ALA A 219 18.72 -29.28 6.08
C ALA A 219 18.86 -30.46 7.07
N GLU A 220 18.80 -30.21 8.38
CA GLU A 220 18.81 -31.27 9.39
C GLU A 220 17.51 -32.09 9.37
N LEU A 221 16.36 -31.41 9.25
CA LEU A 221 15.05 -32.07 9.11
C LEU A 221 14.95 -32.92 7.84
N GLU A 222 15.47 -32.43 6.71
CA GLU A 222 15.55 -33.20 5.46
C GLU A 222 16.44 -34.44 5.61
N LYS A 223 17.58 -34.32 6.30
CA LYS A 223 18.45 -35.48 6.61
C LYS A 223 17.72 -36.50 7.48
N LEU A 224 17.03 -36.07 8.54
CA LEU A 224 16.27 -36.98 9.41
C LEU A 224 15.14 -37.66 8.64
N THR A 225 14.41 -36.91 7.82
CA THR A 225 13.31 -37.44 6.99
C THR A 225 13.83 -38.44 5.95
N SER A 226 14.96 -38.16 5.30
CA SER A 226 15.57 -39.07 4.34
C SER A 226 16.14 -40.34 5.01
N ILE A 227 16.71 -40.23 6.21
CA ILE A 227 17.12 -41.40 7.02
C ILE A 227 15.91 -42.26 7.35
N GLN A 228 14.82 -41.68 7.85
CA GLN A 228 13.58 -42.41 8.17
C GLN A 228 12.93 -43.03 6.92
N ALA A 229 12.89 -42.30 5.81
CA ALA A 229 12.37 -42.82 4.54
C ALA A 229 13.22 -44.00 4.03
N LYS A 230 14.55 -43.94 4.20
CA LYS A 230 15.45 -45.05 3.85
C LYS A 230 15.22 -46.26 4.76
N GLU A 231 15.09 -46.05 6.06
CA GLU A 231 14.79 -47.12 7.03
C GLU A 231 13.45 -47.82 6.76
N ILE A 232 12.39 -47.06 6.47
CA ILE A 232 11.07 -47.59 6.09
C ILE A 232 11.15 -48.34 4.74
N SER A 233 11.90 -47.81 3.77
CA SER A 233 12.12 -48.48 2.49
C SER A 233 12.85 -49.81 2.66
N ASP A 234 13.90 -49.85 3.47
CA ASP A 234 14.70 -51.04 3.70
C ASP A 234 13.93 -52.10 4.52
N ASN A 235 13.11 -51.69 5.48
CA ASN A 235 12.18 -52.57 6.19
C ASN A 235 11.12 -53.16 5.25
N THR A 236 10.53 -52.34 4.36
CA THR A 236 9.54 -52.80 3.37
C THR A 236 10.15 -53.77 2.36
N LYS A 237 11.39 -53.52 1.90
CA LYS A 237 12.15 -54.46 1.05
C LYS A 237 12.43 -55.77 1.79
N SER A 238 12.72 -55.72 3.07
CA SER A 238 12.96 -56.92 3.89
C SER A 238 11.68 -57.74 4.07
N ILE A 239 10.55 -57.09 4.38
CA ILE A 239 9.24 -57.75 4.48
C ILE A 239 8.83 -58.37 3.14
N SER A 240 8.96 -57.65 2.02
CA SER A 240 8.62 -58.20 0.70
C SER A 240 9.55 -59.35 0.26
N LYS A 241 10.82 -59.35 0.67
CA LYS A 241 11.70 -60.52 0.49
C LYS A 241 11.19 -61.72 1.29
N LEU A 242 10.80 -61.52 2.55
CA LEU A 242 10.23 -62.58 3.40
C LEU A 242 8.91 -63.12 2.84
N GLU A 243 8.04 -62.27 2.29
CA GLU A 243 6.81 -62.69 1.62
C GLU A 243 7.10 -63.51 0.35
N LYS A 244 8.07 -63.09 -0.46
CA LYS A 244 8.52 -63.86 -1.63
C LYS A 244 9.06 -65.22 -1.22
N PHE A 245 9.87 -65.30 -0.15
CA PHE A 245 10.35 -66.58 0.39
C PHE A 245 9.20 -67.45 0.88
N GLY A 246 8.25 -66.89 1.63
CA GLY A 246 7.06 -67.61 2.07
C GLY A 246 6.22 -68.14 0.91
N LYS A 247 6.11 -67.37 -0.18
CA LYS A 247 5.42 -67.78 -1.40
C LYS A 247 6.16 -68.91 -2.14
N VAL A 248 7.48 -68.81 -2.31
CA VAL A 248 8.32 -69.85 -2.95
C VAL A 248 8.26 -71.17 -2.18
N ILE A 249 8.30 -71.13 -0.84
CA ILE A 249 8.16 -72.31 0.02
C ILE A 249 6.77 -72.92 -0.11
N LYS A 250 5.72 -72.08 -0.24
CA LYS A 250 4.34 -72.55 -0.40
C LYS A 250 4.06 -73.15 -1.79
N GLU A 251 4.71 -72.63 -2.83
CA GLU A 251 4.57 -73.12 -4.21
C GLU A 251 5.42 -74.36 -4.51
N ASN A 252 6.42 -74.67 -3.67
CA ASN A 252 7.30 -75.83 -3.83
C ASN A 252 7.32 -76.71 -2.55
N PRO A 253 6.35 -77.61 -2.37
CA PRO A 253 6.18 -78.39 -1.14
C PRO A 253 7.36 -79.34 -0.81
N GLU A 254 8.15 -79.73 -1.82
CA GLU A 254 9.37 -80.54 -1.64
C GLU A 254 10.47 -79.78 -0.85
N LEU A 255 10.54 -78.45 -0.99
CA LEU A 255 11.47 -77.59 -0.23
C LEU A 255 11.03 -77.40 1.23
N ALA A 256 9.72 -77.40 1.49
CA ALA A 256 9.17 -77.32 2.85
C ALA A 256 9.45 -78.60 3.66
N GLU A 257 9.53 -79.74 2.98
CA GLU A 257 9.84 -81.04 3.59
C GLU A 257 11.34 -81.18 3.89
N LEU A 258 12.21 -80.70 2.99
CA LEU A 258 13.67 -80.59 3.20
C LEU A 258 14.03 -79.65 4.36
N LEU A 259 13.38 -78.48 4.46
CA LEU A 259 13.59 -77.52 5.55
C LEU A 259 13.17 -78.06 6.94
N LYS A 260 12.15 -78.94 6.99
CA LYS A 260 11.76 -79.64 8.23
C LYS A 260 12.74 -80.75 8.61
N SER A 261 13.48 -81.28 7.64
CA SER A 261 14.39 -82.42 7.81
C SER A 261 15.85 -82.04 8.02
N SER A 262 16.29 -80.81 7.68
CA SER A 262 17.70 -80.43 7.76
C SER A 262 18.07 -79.82 9.12
N LYS A 263 19.01 -80.44 9.83
CA LYS A 263 19.54 -79.98 11.13
C LYS A 263 20.54 -78.82 11.02
N ASP A 264 20.86 -78.34 9.81
CA ASP A 264 21.77 -77.22 9.57
C ASP A 264 21.23 -76.27 8.50
N LEU A 265 20.51 -75.25 8.96
CA LEU A 265 19.81 -74.24 8.13
C LEU A 265 20.74 -73.15 7.58
N SER A 266 21.97 -73.02 8.11
CA SER A 266 22.89 -71.91 7.78
C SER A 266 23.56 -72.10 6.41
N ASP A 267 23.97 -73.32 6.07
CA ASP A 267 24.76 -73.58 4.86
C ASP A 267 23.92 -73.69 3.58
N THR A 268 22.66 -74.15 3.71
CA THR A 268 21.69 -74.20 2.60
C THR A 268 21.13 -72.82 2.24
N LEU A 269 20.99 -71.91 3.21
CA LEU A 269 20.58 -70.53 2.94
C LEU A 269 21.67 -69.71 2.22
N LYS A 270 22.95 -69.98 2.47
CA LYS A 270 24.08 -69.35 1.74
C LYS A 270 24.12 -69.74 0.27
N THR A 271 23.89 -71.00 -0.06
CA THR A 271 23.97 -71.50 -1.45
C THR A 271 22.86 -70.95 -2.34
N ILE A 272 21.68 -70.63 -1.77
CA ILE A 272 20.57 -70.00 -2.50
C ILE A 272 20.81 -68.49 -2.70
N TYR A 273 21.55 -67.85 -1.79
CA TYR A 273 21.88 -66.43 -1.88
C TYR A 273 22.95 -66.13 -2.95
N GLU A 274 23.83 -67.08 -3.26
CA GLU A 274 24.91 -66.91 -4.25
C GLU A 274 24.51 -67.17 -5.72
N TYR A 275 23.29 -67.67 -5.97
CA TYR A 275 22.78 -68.00 -7.30
C TYR A 275 21.76 -67.00 -7.88
N ASN A 276 21.55 -65.86 -7.21
CA ASN A 276 20.72 -64.72 -7.65
C ASN A 276 21.44 -63.39 -7.40
#